data_AF-A0A6C2U383-F1
#
_entry.id   AF-A0A6C2U383-F1
#
_cell.length_a   1.000
_cell.length_b   1.000
_cell.length_c   1.000
_cell.angle_alpha   90.00
_cell.angle_beta   90.00
_cell.angle_gamma   90.00
#
_symmetry.space_group_name_H-M   'P 1'
#
loop_
_entity.id
_entity.type
_entity.pdbx_description
1 polymer ?
#
loop_
_entity_poly.entity_id
_entity_poly.type
_entity_poly.pdbx_seq_one_letter_code
_entity_poly.pdbx_strand_id
1 'polypeptide(L)' 'MDYEKQLLIEARAAIRELPNHRCEIIDLYTVATGEIEEGGSAAHEYELFVGSVDEIRKETLTGA' A
#
# COMPACT_ATOMS: atom_id res chain seq x y z
N MET A 1 -2.81 -15.35 8.44
CA MET A 1 -2.93 -13.88 8.58
C MET A 1 -3.93 -13.44 7.52
N ASP A 2 -4.86 -12.54 7.87
CA ASP A 2 -5.81 -11.99 6.90
C ASP A 2 -5.15 -10.78 6.21
N TYR A 3 -4.49 -11.05 5.07
CA TYR A 3 -3.69 -10.06 4.36
C TYR A 3 -4.52 -8.94 3.74
N GLU A 4 -5.75 -9.23 3.30
CA GLU A 4 -6.69 -8.21 2.81
C GLU A 4 -7.04 -7.22 3.92
N LYS A 5 -7.30 -7.72 5.13
CA LYS A 5 -7.53 -6.85 6.29
C LYS A 5 -6.27 -6.05 6.67
N GLN A 6 -5.08 -6.64 6.57
CA GLN A 6 -3.82 -5.93 6.84
C GLN A 6 -3.55 -4.85 5.79
N LEU A 7 -3.77 -5.12 4.50
CA LEU A 7 -3.69 -4.12 3.42
C LEU A 7 -4.50 -2.86 3.75
N LEU A 8 -5.75 -3.04 4.20
CA LEU A 8 -6.60 -1.90 4.55
C LEU A 8 -6.08 -1.14 5.78
N ILE A 9 -5.54 -1.84 6.77
CA ILE A 9 -4.96 -1.22 7.97
C ILE A 9 -3.72 -0.39 7.59
N GLU A 10 -2.81 -0.97 6.81
CA GLU A 10 -1.58 -0.32 6.36
C GLU A 10 -1.87 0.86 5.44
N ALA A 11 -2.79 0.72 4.48
CA ALA A 11 -3.19 1.84 3.62
C ALA A 11 -3.75 3.02 4.42
N ARG A 12 -4.57 2.75 5.43
CA ARG A 12 -5.08 3.81 6.32
C ARG A 12 -3.98 4.44 7.17
N ALA A 13 -3.01 3.67 7.64
CA ALA A 13 -1.87 4.19 8.39
C ALA A 13 -0.99 5.07 7.50
N ALA A 14 -0.64 4.58 6.31
CA ALA A 14 0.16 5.29 5.31
C ALA A 14 -0.51 6.61 4.89
N ILE A 15 -1.82 6.64 4.64
CA ILE A 15 -2.53 7.89 4.30
C ILE A 15 -2.48 8.92 5.43
N ARG A 16 -2.52 8.48 6.69
CA ARG A 16 -2.40 9.40 7.85
C ARG A 16 -0.99 9.94 8.00
N GLU A 17 0.01 9.13 7.68
CA GLU A 17 1.43 9.50 7.75
C GLU A 17 1.85 10.40 6.57
N LEU A 18 1.36 10.10 5.37
CA LEU A 18 1.76 10.69 4.09
C LEU A 18 0.54 11.29 3.37
N PRO A 19 -0.15 12.31 3.93
CA PRO A 19 -1.40 12.83 3.38
C PRO A 19 -1.26 13.41 1.96
N ASN A 20 -0.06 13.89 1.59
CA ASN A 20 0.23 14.40 0.25
C ASN A 20 0.27 13.29 -0.82
N HIS A 21 0.51 12.04 -0.41
CA HIS A 21 0.54 10.86 -1.29
C HIS A 21 -0.74 10.03 -1.20
N ARG A 22 -1.82 10.60 -0.64
CA ARG A 22 -3.08 9.87 -0.43
C ARG A 22 -3.61 9.20 -1.70
N CYS A 23 -3.58 9.89 -2.84
CA CYS A 23 -4.07 9.32 -4.11
C CYS A 23 -3.22 8.12 -4.54
N GLU A 24 -1.90 8.27 -4.52
CA GLU A 24 -0.95 7.22 -4.87
C GLU A 24 -1.10 5.98 -3.97
N ILE A 25 -1.27 6.16 -2.66
CA ILE A 25 -1.50 5.06 -1.72
C ILE A 25 -2.84 4.36 -1.98
N ILE A 26 -3.89 5.11 -2.37
CA ILE A 26 -5.19 4.52 -2.74
C ILE A 26 -5.06 3.72 -4.04
N ASP A 27 -4.30 4.20 -5.01
CA ASP A 27 -4.06 3.51 -6.28
C ASP A 27 -3.30 2.21 -6.03
N LEU A 28 -2.23 2.23 -5.24
CA LEU A 28 -1.49 1.04 -4.81
C LEU A 28 -2.38 0.02 -4.10
N TYR A 29 -3.23 0.48 -3.18
CA TYR A 29 -4.18 -0.39 -2.49
C TYR A 29 -5.17 -1.03 -3.47
N THR A 30 -5.69 -0.24 -4.41
CA THR A 30 -6.68 -0.69 -5.41
C THR A 30 -6.09 -1.77 -6.30
N VAL A 31 -4.84 -1.60 -6.76
CA VAL A 31 -4.11 -2.61 -7.55
C VAL A 31 -3.95 -3.89 -6.73
N ALA A 32 -3.41 -3.80 -5.51
CA ALA A 32 -3.20 -4.98 -4.67
C ALA A 32 -4.51 -5.75 -4.41
N THR A 33 -5.62 -5.06 -4.15
CA THR A 33 -6.92 -5.73 -3.97
C THR A 33 -7.46 -6.33 -5.26
N GLY A 34 -7.27 -5.67 -6.40
CA GLY A 34 -7.70 -6.19 -7.70
C GLY A 34 -6.96 -7.48 -8.07
N GLU A 35 -5.64 -7.52 -7.89
CA GLU A 35 -4.83 -8.73 -8.14
C GLU A 35 -5.27 -9.89 -7.24
N ILE A 36 -5.60 -9.62 -5.98
CA ILE A 36 -6.15 -10.64 -5.06
C ILE A 36 -7.50 -11.16 -5.55
N GLU A 37 -8.40 -10.27 -5.97
CA GLU A 37 -9.72 -10.64 -6.50
C GLU A 37 -9.60 -11.48 -7.79
N GLU A 38 -8.57 -11.25 -8.59
CA GLU A 38 -8.25 -12.04 -9.80
C GLU A 38 -7.56 -13.38 -9.50
N GLY A 39 -7.30 -13.69 -8.24
CA GLY A 39 -6.71 -14.95 -7.78
C GLY A 39 -5.21 -14.89 -7.49
N GLY A 40 -4.65 -13.69 -7.41
CA GLY A 40 -3.29 -13.42 -6.97
C GLY A 40 -3.05 -13.79 -5.50
N SER A 41 -1.78 -13.89 -5.12
CA SER A 41 -1.39 -14.26 -3.76
C SER A 41 -1.53 -13.06 -2.83
N ALA A 42 -2.49 -13.07 -1.91
CA ALA A 42 -2.69 -11.97 -0.97
C ALA A 42 -1.45 -11.62 -0.12
N ALA A 43 -0.60 -12.60 0.18
CA ALA A 43 0.66 -12.33 0.87
C ALA A 43 1.66 -11.58 -0.04
N HIS A 44 1.72 -11.93 -1.33
CA HIS A 44 2.60 -11.29 -2.30
C HIS A 44 2.16 -9.84 -2.58
N GLU A 45 0.88 -9.63 -2.82
CA GLU A 45 0.33 -8.30 -3.08
C GLU A 45 0.48 -7.37 -1.87
N TYR A 46 0.36 -7.93 -0.65
CA TYR A 46 0.66 -7.19 0.57
C TYR A 46 2.13 -6.75 0.65
N GLU A 47 3.08 -7.65 0.35
CA GLU A 47 4.51 -7.32 0.35
C GLU A 47 4.85 -6.23 -0.68
N LEU A 48 4.27 -6.31 -1.88
CA LEU A 48 4.42 -5.29 -2.92
C LEU A 48 3.88 -3.94 -2.46
N PHE A 49 2.66 -3.92 -1.92
CA PHE A 49 2.04 -2.70 -1.40
C PHE A 49 2.90 -2.02 -0.33
N VAL A 50 3.33 -2.79 0.69
CA VAL A 50 4.16 -2.24 1.78
C VAL A 50 5.50 -1.76 1.26
N GLY A 51 6.12 -2.49 0.33
CA GLY A 51 7.35 -2.09 -0.34
C GLY A 51 7.22 -0.73 -1.04
N SER A 52 6.16 -0.52 -1.81
CA SER A 52 5.92 0.76 -2.50
C SER A 52 5.62 1.90 -1.52
N VAL A 53 4.88 1.66 -0.44
CA VAL A 53 4.66 2.67 0.62
C VAL A 53 5.99 3.07 1.28
N ASP A 54 6.89 2.12 1.53
CA ASP A 54 8.21 2.39 2.08
C ASP A 54 9.08 3.24 1.15
N GLU A 55 8.95 3.06 -0.17
CA GLU A 55 9.61 3.91 -1.17
C GLU A 55 9.09 5.34 -1.13
N ILE A 56 7.77 5.54 -1.15
CA ILE A 56 7.14 6.86 -1.00
C ILE A 56 7.61 7.54 0.29
N ARG A 57 7.67 6.79 1.40
CA ARG A 57 8.15 7.30 2.69
C ARG A 57 9.60 7.78 2.59
N LYS A 58 10.46 7.00 1.93
CA LYS A 58 11.88 7.38 1.73
C LYS A 58 11.98 8.65 0.89
N GLU A 59 11.29 8.73 -0.23
CA GLU A 59 11.31 9.91 -1.12
C GLU A 59 10.87 11.18 -0.39
N THR A 60 9.77 11.09 0.38
CA THR A 60 9.23 12.19 1.19
C THR A 60 10.24 12.67 2.24
N LEU A 61 10.97 11.76 2.89
CA LEU A 61 11.95 12.09 3.93
C LEU A 61 13.27 12.58 3.36
N THR A 62 13.65 12.17 2.16
CA THR A 62 14.89 12.60 1.51
C THR A 62 14.77 13.94 0.77
N GLY A 63 13.55 14.46 0.62
CA GLY A 63 13.31 15.76 -0.03
C GLY A 63 13.69 15.73 -1.50
N ALA A 64 12.82 15.16 -2.33
CA ALA A 64 12.82 15.44 -3.77
C ALA A 64 12.36 16.88 -4.05
#